data_AF-L0AKS6-F1
#
_entry.id   AF-L0AKS6-F1
#
_cell.length_a   1.000
_cell.length_b   1.000
_cell.length_c   1.000
_cell.angle_alpha   90.00
_cell.angle_beta   90.00
_cell.angle_gamma   90.00
#
_symmetry.space_group_name_H-M   'P 1'
#
loop_
_entity.id
_entity.type
_entity.pdbx_description
1 polymer ?
#
loop_
_entity_poly.entity_id
_entity_poly.type
_entity_poly.pdbx_seq_one_letter_code
_entity_poly.pdbx_strand_id
1 'polypeptide(L)'
;MSSKLSPTELRQQEESGFAEFTTEELEAYRDKIVSELQRRTLDVDLEETAEVELVNGQYVKWSNLSAHPNLKAVKPWILKVTGSHEKYTVDGEWLDKQKIDGKYHMNVNELEKGDIIKVSGASHNNKKHRYYRVVAVTDQSLFFESEYGLKESEVLEEVN
;
A
#
# COMPACT_ATOMS: atom_id res chain seq x y z
N MET A 1 -28.58 55.74 -14.55
CA MET A 1 -27.14 56.07 -14.65
C MET A 1 -26.39 55.05 -13.81
N SER A 2 -25.65 54.13 -14.42
CA SER A 2 -24.82 53.18 -13.69
C SER A 2 -23.56 53.88 -13.21
N SER A 3 -23.46 54.12 -11.92
CA SER A 3 -22.20 54.51 -11.30
C SER A 3 -21.28 53.30 -11.33
N LYS A 4 -20.26 53.35 -12.19
CA LYS A 4 -19.15 52.38 -12.16
C LYS A 4 -18.33 52.67 -10.91
N LEU A 5 -18.14 51.64 -10.09
CA LEU A 5 -17.24 51.67 -8.94
C LEU A 5 -15.83 52.09 -9.39
N SER A 6 -15.19 52.92 -8.59
CA SER A 6 -13.84 53.39 -8.84
C SER A 6 -12.82 52.25 -8.64
N PRO A 7 -11.63 52.32 -9.27
CA PRO A 7 -10.57 51.31 -9.10
C PRO A 7 -10.14 51.10 -7.65
N THR A 8 -10.31 52.12 -6.80
CA THR A 8 -10.01 52.08 -5.36
C THR A 8 -11.08 51.29 -4.59
N GLU A 9 -12.35 51.46 -4.95
CA GLU A 9 -13.46 50.70 -4.37
C GLU A 9 -13.40 49.22 -4.78
N LEU A 10 -12.95 48.93 -6.00
CA LEU A 10 -12.69 47.56 -6.46
C LEU A 10 -11.55 46.89 -5.68
N ARG A 11 -10.46 47.61 -5.40
CA ARG A 11 -9.34 47.08 -4.58
C ARG A 11 -9.74 46.81 -3.13
N GLN A 12 -10.53 47.68 -2.51
CA GLN A 12 -11.02 47.45 -1.14
C GLN A 12 -12.01 46.28 -1.05
N GLN A 13 -12.72 45.99 -2.14
CA GLN A 13 -13.61 44.84 -2.24
C GLN A 13 -12.84 43.52 -2.49
N GLU A 14 -11.65 43.57 -3.11
CA GLU A 14 -10.74 42.43 -3.25
C GLU A 14 -9.92 42.16 -1.97
N GLU A 15 -9.54 43.20 -1.23
CA GLU A 15 -8.75 43.08 0.02
C GLU A 15 -9.59 42.63 1.24
N SER A 16 -10.91 42.82 1.21
CA SER A 16 -11.82 42.40 2.29
C SER A 16 -12.19 40.91 2.27
N GLY A 17 -11.70 40.14 1.30
CA GLY A 17 -11.88 38.68 1.25
C GLY A 17 -10.81 37.86 1.99
N PHE A 18 -9.74 38.50 2.47
CA PHE A 18 -8.61 37.83 3.13
C PHE A 18 -8.37 38.28 4.59
N ALA A 19 -9.18 39.21 5.10
CA ALA A 19 -9.15 39.56 6.52
C ALA A 19 -9.97 38.55 7.32
N GLU A 20 -9.34 37.99 8.35
CA GLU A 20 -9.89 37.11 9.41
C GLU A 20 -9.80 35.60 9.18
N PHE A 21 -8.60 35.09 8.86
CA PHE A 21 -8.20 33.78 9.38
C PHE A 21 -7.04 33.97 10.34
N THR A 22 -7.20 33.46 11.56
CA THR A 22 -6.11 33.32 12.53
C THR A 22 -5.07 32.35 12.01
N THR A 23 -3.84 32.43 12.52
CA THR A 23 -2.77 31.49 12.16
C THR A 23 -3.18 30.04 12.42
N GLU A 24 -3.93 29.78 13.50
CA GLU A 24 -4.47 28.46 13.83
C GLU A 24 -5.49 27.96 12.81
N GLU A 25 -6.37 28.83 12.31
CA GLU A 25 -7.33 28.46 11.25
C GLU A 25 -6.61 28.16 9.93
N LEU A 26 -5.58 28.94 9.58
CA LEU A 26 -4.76 28.69 8.40
C LEU A 26 -3.99 27.36 8.50
N GLU A 27 -3.48 27.01 9.67
CA GLU A 27 -2.84 25.72 9.93
C GLU A 27 -3.85 24.57 9.82
N ALA A 28 -5.04 24.71 10.40
CA ALA A 28 -6.10 23.70 10.27
C ALA A 28 -6.55 23.51 8.81
N TYR A 29 -6.66 24.58 8.03
CA TYR A 29 -6.95 24.50 6.59
C TYR A 29 -5.82 23.81 5.83
N ARG A 30 -4.56 24.13 6.14
CA ARG A 30 -3.39 23.46 5.55
C ARG A 30 -3.43 21.96 5.84
N ASP A 31 -3.65 21.56 7.09
CA ASP A 31 -3.69 20.15 7.49
C ASP A 31 -4.83 19.40 6.82
N LYS A 32 -6.00 20.05 6.69
CA LYS A 32 -7.15 19.50 5.97
C LYS A 32 -6.84 19.31 4.47
N ILE A 33 -6.18 20.28 3.84
CA ILE A 33 -5.76 20.19 2.43
C ILE A 33 -4.74 19.08 2.26
N VAL A 34 -3.74 18.99 3.13
CA VAL A 34 -2.71 17.93 3.11
C VAL A 34 -3.37 16.56 3.27
N SER A 35 -4.27 16.41 4.23
CA SER A 35 -5.00 15.15 4.47
C SER A 35 -5.87 14.76 3.26
N GLU A 36 -6.58 15.71 2.66
CA GLU A 36 -7.40 15.48 1.47
C GLU A 36 -6.53 15.12 0.25
N LEU A 37 -5.38 15.76 0.07
CA LEU A 37 -4.42 15.44 -0.99
C LEU A 37 -3.81 14.05 -0.78
N GLN A 38 -3.41 13.71 0.43
CA GLN A 38 -2.90 12.38 0.78
C GLN A 38 -3.96 11.30 0.54
N ARG A 39 -5.22 11.55 0.92
CA ARG A 39 -6.32 10.62 0.64
C ARG A 39 -6.50 10.43 -0.86
N ARG A 40 -6.50 11.50 -1.65
CA ARG A 40 -6.62 11.40 -3.11
C ARG A 40 -5.46 10.66 -3.76
N THR A 41 -4.23 10.87 -3.29
CA THR A 41 -3.07 10.11 -3.76
C THR A 41 -3.22 8.63 -3.43
N LEU A 42 -3.67 8.32 -2.21
CA LEU A 42 -3.93 6.94 -1.81
C LEU A 42 -5.03 6.31 -2.67
N ASP A 43 -6.14 7.01 -2.90
CA ASP A 43 -7.27 6.52 -3.70
C ASP A 43 -6.83 6.23 -5.14
N VAL A 44 -6.02 7.10 -5.76
CA VAL A 44 -5.45 6.88 -7.09
C VAL A 44 -4.53 5.67 -7.12
N ASP A 45 -3.66 5.51 -6.12
CA ASP A 45 -2.77 4.35 -6.04
C ASP A 45 -3.58 3.04 -5.92
N LEU A 46 -4.76 3.07 -5.27
CA LEU A 46 -5.62 1.90 -5.11
C LEU A 46 -6.37 1.51 -6.39
N GLU A 47 -6.76 2.46 -7.24
CA GLU A 47 -7.52 2.20 -8.47
C GLU A 47 -6.81 1.24 -9.45
N GLU A 48 -5.47 1.23 -9.45
CA GLU A 48 -4.66 0.36 -10.33
C GLU A 48 -4.15 -0.91 -9.64
N THR A 49 -4.48 -1.12 -8.36
CA THR A 49 -3.97 -2.25 -7.58
C THR A 49 -4.85 -3.49 -7.61
N ALA A 50 -4.21 -4.64 -7.44
CA ALA A 50 -4.91 -5.88 -7.15
C ALA A 50 -5.24 -5.98 -5.66
N GLU A 51 -6.44 -6.48 -5.38
CA GLU A 51 -7.04 -6.60 -4.05
C GLU A 51 -7.15 -8.07 -3.64
N VAL A 52 -6.89 -8.35 -2.35
CA VAL A 52 -7.29 -9.62 -1.73
C VAL A 52 -7.92 -9.40 -0.36
N GLU A 53 -9.01 -10.12 -0.11
CA GLU A 53 -9.75 -10.10 1.15
C GLU A 53 -8.91 -10.61 2.34
N LEU A 54 -9.11 -9.97 3.48
CA LEU A 54 -8.58 -10.38 4.78
C LEU A 54 -9.62 -11.15 5.58
N VAL A 55 -9.15 -12.22 6.22
CA VAL A 55 -9.90 -12.97 7.22
C VAL A 55 -9.67 -12.33 8.58
N ASN A 56 -10.76 -11.99 9.26
CA ASN A 56 -10.77 -11.27 10.55
C ASN A 56 -9.95 -9.96 10.52
N GLY A 57 -9.87 -9.31 9.35
CA GLY A 57 -9.16 -8.03 9.15
C GLY A 57 -7.66 -8.05 9.37
N GLN A 58 -7.05 -9.23 9.47
CA GLN A 58 -5.62 -9.37 9.81
C GLN A 58 -4.90 -10.39 8.92
N TYR A 59 -5.62 -11.39 8.40
CA TYR A 59 -5.01 -12.56 7.79
C TYR A 59 -5.32 -12.67 6.31
N VAL A 60 -4.29 -12.69 5.47
CA VAL A 60 -4.47 -12.99 4.04
C VAL A 60 -4.31 -14.47 3.79
N LYS A 61 -5.22 -15.06 3.01
CA LYS A 61 -5.11 -16.47 2.61
C LYS A 61 -3.97 -16.65 1.62
N TRP A 62 -2.93 -17.39 2.01
CA TRP A 62 -1.71 -17.57 1.20
C TRP A 62 -1.99 -18.04 -0.23
N SER A 63 -2.98 -18.92 -0.42
CA SER A 63 -3.30 -19.46 -1.75
C SER A 63 -3.79 -18.41 -2.73
N ASN A 64 -4.28 -17.27 -2.25
CA ASN A 64 -4.79 -16.19 -3.11
C ASN A 64 -3.63 -15.42 -3.76
N LEU A 65 -2.47 -15.37 -3.09
CA LEU A 65 -1.26 -14.70 -3.59
C LEU A 65 -0.25 -15.68 -4.24
N SER A 66 -0.36 -16.96 -3.91
CA SER A 66 0.60 -17.97 -4.38
C SER A 66 0.44 -18.28 -5.86
N ALA A 67 1.55 -18.29 -6.60
CA ALA A 67 1.60 -18.87 -7.95
C ALA A 67 1.28 -20.38 -7.98
N HIS A 68 1.33 -21.05 -6.84
CA HIS A 68 1.17 -22.50 -6.69
C HIS A 68 0.24 -22.85 -5.52
N PRO A 69 -1.09 -22.69 -5.63
CA PRO A 69 -2.02 -22.82 -4.50
C PRO A 69 -2.20 -24.27 -3.99
N ASN A 70 -1.60 -25.28 -4.63
CA ASN A 70 -1.78 -26.69 -4.27
C ASN A 70 -0.95 -27.09 -3.04
N LEU A 71 -1.62 -27.24 -1.90
CA LEU A 71 -1.04 -27.61 -0.60
C LEU A 71 -0.28 -28.96 -0.57
N LYS A 72 -0.55 -29.89 -1.52
CA LYS A 72 0.13 -31.19 -1.53
C LYS A 72 1.58 -31.12 -2.03
N ALA A 73 1.95 -30.05 -2.72
CA ALA A 73 3.24 -29.92 -3.40
C ALA A 73 4.18 -28.88 -2.76
N VAL A 74 3.71 -28.11 -1.77
CA VAL A 74 4.40 -26.89 -1.31
C VAL A 74 4.16 -26.57 0.17
N LYS A 75 5.15 -25.95 0.83
CA LYS A 75 4.98 -25.32 2.15
C LYS A 75 4.66 -23.82 1.98
N PRO A 76 3.55 -23.31 2.54
CA PRO A 76 3.14 -21.92 2.32
C PRO A 76 3.96 -20.96 3.17
N TRP A 77 4.54 -19.94 2.53
CA TRP A 77 5.33 -18.89 3.17
C TRP A 77 5.15 -17.53 2.49
N ILE A 78 5.21 -16.47 3.30
CA ILE A 78 5.34 -15.08 2.85
C ILE A 78 6.47 -14.44 3.65
N LEU A 79 7.44 -13.86 2.95
CA LEU A 79 8.58 -13.13 3.50
C LEU A 79 8.39 -11.65 3.19
N LYS A 80 8.44 -10.77 4.19
CA LYS A 80 8.68 -9.34 4.01
C LYS A 80 10.15 -9.16 3.65
N VAL A 81 10.43 -8.68 2.45
CA VAL A 81 11.79 -8.49 1.95
C VAL A 81 12.41 -7.26 2.62
N THR A 82 13.58 -7.43 3.22
CA THR A 82 14.31 -6.32 3.88
C THR A 82 15.72 -6.13 3.35
N GLY A 83 16.18 -7.00 2.43
CA GLY A 83 17.53 -6.93 1.88
C GLY A 83 17.81 -8.01 0.83
N SER A 84 19.05 -8.07 0.36
CA SER A 84 19.55 -9.10 -0.52
C SER A 84 20.28 -10.21 0.24
N HIS A 85 20.34 -11.42 -0.34
CA HIS A 85 21.07 -12.54 0.23
C HIS A 85 21.83 -13.29 -0.86
N GLU A 86 23.14 -13.51 -0.70
CA GLU A 86 24.01 -14.12 -1.73
C GLU A 86 23.50 -15.49 -2.24
N LYS A 87 23.04 -16.35 -1.33
CA LYS A 87 22.52 -17.69 -1.67
C LYS A 87 21.04 -17.74 -2.08
N TYR A 88 20.19 -16.92 -1.48
CA TYR A 88 18.72 -17.03 -1.60
C TYR A 88 18.09 -15.88 -2.39
N THR A 89 18.93 -15.05 -2.99
CA THR A 89 18.62 -13.83 -3.72
C THR A 89 18.16 -12.68 -2.83
N VAL A 90 17.16 -12.91 -1.98
CA VAL A 90 16.60 -11.91 -1.05
C VAL A 90 16.62 -12.40 0.40
N ASP A 91 16.68 -11.48 1.34
CA ASP A 91 16.55 -11.70 2.77
C ASP A 91 15.32 -10.98 3.35
N GLY A 92 14.92 -11.38 4.56
CA GLY A 92 13.97 -10.62 5.36
C GLY A 92 13.22 -11.41 6.43
N GLU A 93 12.02 -10.96 6.75
CA GLU A 93 11.26 -11.41 7.91
C GLU A 93 10.05 -12.24 7.48
N TRP A 94 9.89 -13.43 8.07
CA TRP A 94 8.76 -14.30 7.75
C TRP A 94 7.51 -13.83 8.47
N LEU A 95 6.42 -13.67 7.72
CA LEU A 95 5.14 -13.35 8.32
C LEU A 95 4.61 -14.52 9.15
N ASP A 96 3.96 -14.20 10.27
CA ASP A 96 3.33 -15.18 11.13
C ASP A 96 2.22 -15.93 10.40
N LYS A 97 2.30 -17.27 10.47
CA LYS A 97 1.35 -18.16 9.81
C LYS A 97 0.31 -18.67 10.80
N GLN A 98 -0.96 -18.70 10.36
CA GLN A 98 -2.05 -19.29 11.12
C GLN A 98 -2.90 -20.21 10.23
N LYS A 99 -3.43 -21.29 10.82
CA LYS A 99 -4.39 -22.17 10.16
C LYS A 99 -5.81 -21.79 10.57
N ILE A 100 -6.61 -21.33 9.62
CA ILE A 100 -8.02 -20.93 9.80
C ILE A 100 -8.83 -21.74 8.79
N ASP A 101 -9.90 -22.42 9.25
CA ASP A 101 -10.76 -23.28 8.42
C ASP A 101 -9.98 -24.28 7.56
N GLY A 102 -8.94 -24.87 8.13
CA GLY A 102 -8.10 -25.86 7.44
C GLY A 102 -7.11 -25.29 6.42
N LYS A 103 -7.12 -23.98 6.17
CA LYS A 103 -6.27 -23.28 5.19
C LYS A 103 -5.21 -22.42 5.88
N TYR A 104 -4.08 -22.22 5.21
CA TYR A 104 -3.00 -21.37 5.71
C TYR A 104 -3.25 -19.92 5.33
N HIS A 105 -3.12 -19.05 6.34
CA HIS A 105 -3.18 -17.62 6.21
C HIS A 105 -1.93 -17.00 6.84
N MET A 106 -1.57 -15.81 6.38
CA MET A 106 -0.43 -15.06 6.90
C MET A 106 -0.93 -13.75 7.49
N ASN A 107 -0.39 -13.40 8.67
CA ASN A 107 -0.66 -12.14 9.34
C ASN A 107 0.00 -11.00 8.56
N VAL A 108 -0.79 -9.97 8.20
CA VAL A 108 -0.31 -8.82 7.43
C VAL A 108 -0.20 -7.52 8.24
N ASN A 109 -0.43 -7.58 9.56
CA ASN A 109 -0.44 -6.38 10.40
C ASN A 109 0.89 -5.60 10.44
N GLU A 110 2.01 -6.28 10.14
CA GLU A 110 3.35 -5.67 10.12
C GLU A 110 3.76 -5.16 8.73
N LEU A 111 2.84 -5.24 7.75
CA LEU A 111 3.07 -4.73 6.40
C LEU A 111 2.62 -3.27 6.29
N GLU A 112 3.47 -2.46 5.67
CA GLU A 112 3.24 -1.05 5.39
C GLU A 112 3.29 -0.77 3.88
N LYS A 113 2.77 0.40 3.48
CA LYS A 113 2.87 0.86 2.09
C LYS A 113 4.34 0.91 1.66
N GLY A 114 4.62 0.31 0.51
CA GLY A 114 5.97 0.22 -0.07
C GLY A 114 6.70 -1.08 0.26
N ASP A 115 6.26 -1.85 1.26
CA ASP A 115 6.87 -3.14 1.57
C ASP A 115 6.78 -4.10 0.39
N ILE A 116 7.83 -4.88 0.18
CA ILE A 116 7.83 -5.97 -0.83
C ILE A 116 7.67 -7.29 -0.10
N ILE A 117 6.69 -8.09 -0.51
CA ILE A 117 6.51 -9.45 0.00
C ILE A 117 6.89 -10.48 -1.06
N LYS A 118 7.70 -11.47 -0.68
CA LYS A 118 7.96 -12.68 -1.47
C LYS A 118 7.03 -13.79 -1.00
N VAL A 119 6.09 -14.15 -1.87
CA VAL A 119 5.14 -15.24 -1.64
C VAL A 119 5.68 -16.49 -2.30
N SER A 120 5.93 -17.53 -1.50
CA SER A 120 6.52 -18.77 -1.98
C SER A 120 5.83 -20.01 -1.42
N GLY A 121 5.92 -21.10 -2.19
CA GLY A 121 5.51 -22.43 -1.76
C GLY A 121 6.71 -23.38 -1.73
N ALA A 122 7.36 -23.60 -0.58
CA ALA A 122 8.60 -24.39 -0.55
C ALA A 122 8.37 -25.83 -1.03
N SER A 123 8.82 -26.10 -2.24
CA SER A 123 9.15 -27.40 -2.81
C SER A 123 10.66 -27.45 -3.00
N HIS A 124 11.25 -28.65 -3.01
CA HIS A 124 12.67 -28.85 -3.34
C HIS A 124 13.08 -28.29 -4.72
N ASN A 125 12.11 -27.96 -5.59
CA ASN A 125 12.33 -27.37 -6.92
C ASN A 125 11.88 -25.90 -7.03
N ASN A 126 11.68 -25.17 -5.92
CA ASN A 126 10.85 -23.97 -5.91
C ASN A 126 11.50 -22.74 -6.59
N LYS A 127 11.40 -22.70 -7.91
CA LYS A 127 11.55 -21.49 -8.76
C LYS A 127 10.24 -20.70 -8.89
N LYS A 128 9.25 -20.99 -8.03
CA LYS A 128 7.88 -20.54 -8.22
C LYS A 128 7.43 -19.71 -7.03
N HIS A 129 7.91 -18.48 -7.01
CA HIS A 129 7.53 -17.42 -6.10
C HIS A 129 7.02 -16.22 -6.89
N ARG A 130 6.32 -15.33 -6.21
CA ARG A 130 5.94 -14.01 -6.71
C ARG A 130 6.38 -12.96 -5.71
N TYR A 131 6.70 -11.79 -6.23
CA TYR A 131 6.94 -10.60 -5.43
C TYR A 131 5.75 -9.67 -5.60
N TYR A 132 5.30 -9.04 -4.53
CA TYR A 132 4.24 -8.05 -4.57
C TYR A 132 4.68 -6.84 -3.76
N ARG A 133 4.50 -5.63 -4.30
CA ARG A 133 4.63 -4.41 -3.49
C ARG A 133 3.29 -4.08 -2.87
N VAL A 134 3.30 -3.91 -1.56
CA VAL A 134 2.15 -3.49 -0.76
C VAL A 134 1.87 -2.03 -1.06
N VAL A 135 0.62 -1.74 -1.44
CA VAL A 135 0.16 -0.36 -1.62
C VAL A 135 -0.60 0.11 -0.38
N ALA A 136 -1.44 -0.76 0.18
CA ALA A 136 -2.13 -0.48 1.44
C ALA A 136 -2.56 -1.77 2.13
N VAL A 137 -2.71 -1.68 3.45
CA VAL A 137 -3.41 -2.68 4.28
C VAL A 137 -4.54 -1.95 4.98
N THR A 138 -5.77 -2.43 4.82
CA THR A 138 -6.95 -1.93 5.51
C THR A 138 -7.51 -3.02 6.43
N ASP A 139 -8.53 -2.70 7.21
CA ASP A 139 -9.24 -3.69 8.04
C ASP A 139 -9.94 -4.79 7.23
N GLN A 140 -10.01 -4.67 5.91
CA GLN A 140 -10.77 -5.59 5.04
C GLN A 140 -9.92 -6.23 3.95
N SER A 141 -8.91 -5.53 3.45
CA SER A 141 -8.19 -5.93 2.24
C SER A 141 -6.71 -5.57 2.30
N LEU A 142 -5.91 -6.40 1.62
CA LEU A 142 -4.53 -6.09 1.25
C LEU A 142 -4.51 -5.69 -0.23
N PHE A 143 -3.88 -4.56 -0.54
CA PHE A 143 -3.72 -4.01 -1.88
C PHE A 143 -2.26 -4.07 -2.34
N PHE A 144 -2.03 -4.43 -3.61
CA PHE A 144 -0.69 -4.54 -4.18
C PHE A 144 -0.62 -4.20 -5.67
N GLU A 145 0.54 -3.74 -6.15
CA GLU A 145 0.71 -3.09 -7.48
C GLU A 145 0.39 -3.97 -8.70
N SER A 146 0.32 -5.30 -8.59
CA SER A 146 0.17 -6.17 -9.77
C SER A 146 -0.37 -7.55 -9.45
N GLU A 147 -1.36 -8.02 -10.21
CA GLU A 147 -1.89 -9.40 -10.12
C GLU A 147 -0.80 -10.46 -10.39
N TYR A 148 0.13 -10.15 -11.30
CA TYR A 148 1.21 -11.05 -11.72
C TYR A 148 2.46 -10.94 -10.84
N GLY A 149 2.58 -9.87 -10.07
CA GLY A 149 3.73 -9.55 -9.23
C GLY A 149 4.88 -8.83 -9.96
N LEU A 150 5.89 -8.46 -9.20
CA LEU A 150 7.12 -7.78 -9.65
C LEU A 150 8.16 -8.76 -10.20
N LYS A 151 9.07 -8.27 -11.05
CA LYS A 151 10.25 -9.06 -11.46
C LYS A 151 11.28 -9.09 -10.34
N GLU A 152 11.97 -10.21 -10.17
CA GLU A 152 13.03 -10.34 -9.17
C GLU A 152 14.16 -9.32 -9.34
N SER A 153 14.48 -8.94 -10.59
CA SER A 153 15.49 -7.92 -10.87
C SER A 153 15.10 -6.54 -10.31
N GLU A 154 13.82 -6.17 -10.41
CA GLU A 154 13.30 -4.88 -9.89
C GLU A 154 13.39 -4.88 -8.36
N VAL A 155 13.04 -6.00 -7.72
CA VAL A 155 13.16 -6.14 -6.26
C VAL A 155 14.61 -6.00 -5.80
N LEU A 156 15.55 -6.65 -6.50
CA LEU A 156 16.97 -6.59 -6.16
C LEU A 156 17.59 -5.20 -6.35
N GLU A 157 17.12 -4.42 -7.33
CA GLU A 157 17.58 -3.04 -7.52
C GLU A 157 17.15 -2.12 -6.36
N GLU A 158 16.04 -2.43 -5.68
CA GLU A 158 15.51 -1.61 -4.58
C GLU A 158 16.09 -1.96 -3.21
N VAL A 159 16.55 -3.19 -3.02
CA VAL A 159 17.02 -3.69 -1.72
C VAL A 159 18.54 -3.87 -1.62
N ASN A 160 19.28 -3.47 -2.66
CA ASN A 160 20.75 -3.39 -2.68
C ASN A 160 21.22 -1.95 -2.49
#